data_AF-D9Y0U4-F1
#
_entry.id   AF-D9Y0U4-F1
#
_cell.length_a   1.000
_cell.length_b   1.000
_cell.length_c   1.000
_cell.angle_alpha   90.00
_cell.angle_beta   90.00
_cell.angle_gamma   90.00
#
_symmetry.space_group_name_H-M   'P 1'
#
loop_
_entity.id
_entity.type
_entity.pdbx_description
1 polymer ?
#
loop_
_entity_poly.entity_id
_entity_poly.type
_entity_poly.pdbx_seq_one_letter_code
_entity_poly.pdbx_strand_id
1 'polypeptide(L)'
;MARPPPRPPCAAPRESAPPRTGPCRRPPSPAGTGGTSPGDRPPSRERDIVTASKTTSAPITPLTPTLLRVAQHLAHGLAPKDIGAQTGLSAETVRQYMRDIRESLHCPPRCKPPVMVHRLFATQQVAVPAPDRPAPQFSPEDLLLLRAVAEHSNPRNVALAAKLAPADLRAALDQLLVDTGAKDTTQMVILAHGWNLLTAEPTRVGASQ
;
A
#
# COMPACT_ATOMS: atom_id res chain seq x y z
N MET A 1 -32.53 -15.82 -43.55
CA MET A 1 -31.13 -16.28 -43.63
C MET A 1 -30.28 -15.12 -44.11
N ALA A 2 -29.53 -14.48 -43.22
CA ALA A 2 -28.71 -13.29 -43.52
C ALA A 2 -27.23 -13.68 -43.63
N ARG A 3 -26.54 -13.19 -44.66
CA ARG A 3 -25.12 -13.45 -44.93
C ARG A 3 -24.22 -12.81 -43.86
N PRO A 4 -23.17 -13.50 -43.37
CA PRO A 4 -22.20 -12.91 -42.44
C PRO A 4 -21.21 -11.98 -43.17
N PRO A 5 -20.68 -10.94 -42.49
CA PRO A 5 -19.71 -10.01 -43.07
C PRO A 5 -18.28 -10.60 -43.17
N PRO A 6 -17.44 -10.10 -44.10
CA PRO A 6 -16.09 -10.60 -44.33
C PRO A 6 -15.09 -10.19 -43.23
N ARG A 7 -14.12 -11.08 -42.97
CA ARG A 7 -13.04 -10.88 -41.98
C ARG A 7 -11.94 -9.94 -42.53
N PRO A 8 -11.35 -9.06 -41.68
CA PRO A 8 -10.19 -8.26 -42.06
C PRO A 8 -8.88 -9.08 -42.07
N PRO A 9 -7.86 -8.67 -42.85
CA PRO A 9 -6.60 -9.39 -43.00
C PRO A 9 -5.67 -9.26 -41.79
N CYS A 10 -5.02 -10.37 -41.41
CA CYS A 10 -3.95 -10.41 -40.41
C CYS A 10 -2.69 -9.72 -40.96
N ALA A 11 -2.33 -8.59 -40.37
CA ALA A 11 -1.01 -8.00 -40.49
C ALA A 11 -0.04 -8.69 -39.50
N ALA A 12 1.11 -9.15 -40.00
CA ALA A 12 2.27 -9.52 -39.20
C ALA A 12 2.99 -8.27 -38.67
N PRO A 13 3.81 -8.41 -37.61
CA PRO A 13 5.17 -7.89 -37.74
C PRO A 13 6.25 -8.85 -37.25
N ARG A 14 7.34 -8.81 -38.01
CA ARG A 14 8.71 -9.22 -37.66
C ARG A 14 9.28 -8.29 -36.57
N GLU A 15 10.33 -8.78 -35.93
CA GLU A 15 11.66 -8.13 -35.86
C GLU A 15 12.30 -8.07 -34.45
N SER A 16 13.37 -8.87 -34.33
CA SER A 16 14.68 -8.63 -33.74
C SER A 16 14.84 -7.75 -32.50
N ALA A 17 15.34 -8.36 -31.43
CA ALA A 17 15.96 -7.68 -30.29
C ALA A 17 17.51 -7.66 -30.41
N PRO A 18 18.19 -6.53 -30.14
CA PRO A 18 19.65 -6.41 -30.14
C PRO A 18 20.32 -6.80 -28.79
N PRO A 19 21.66 -7.00 -28.76
CA PRO A 19 22.39 -7.55 -27.61
C PRO A 19 22.69 -6.53 -26.49
N ARG A 20 22.83 -7.04 -25.26
CA ARG A 20 23.20 -6.28 -24.05
C ARG A 20 24.71 -6.28 -23.86
N THR A 21 25.31 -5.09 -23.77
CA THR A 21 26.72 -4.86 -23.47
C THR A 21 26.87 -4.08 -22.16
N GLY A 22 27.67 -4.64 -21.23
CA GLY A 22 28.47 -3.92 -20.24
C GLY A 22 27.86 -3.66 -18.84
N PRO A 23 28.69 -3.31 -17.83
CA PRO A 23 30.07 -3.72 -17.59
C PRO A 23 30.35 -4.15 -16.13
N CYS A 24 31.55 -4.70 -15.94
CA CYS A 24 32.12 -5.14 -14.67
C CYS A 24 32.72 -4.01 -13.81
N ARG A 25 32.96 -4.38 -12.55
CA ARG A 25 34.02 -3.98 -11.61
C ARG A 25 33.72 -2.91 -10.55
N ARG A 26 33.73 -3.44 -9.33
CA ARG A 26 33.83 -2.86 -7.98
C ARG A 26 35.29 -2.56 -7.63
N PRO A 27 35.60 -1.43 -6.96
CA PRO A 27 36.88 -1.25 -6.26
C PRO A 27 36.77 -1.48 -4.72
N PRO A 28 37.90 -1.77 -4.04
CA PRO A 28 37.97 -2.19 -2.63
C PRO A 28 38.19 -1.07 -1.60
N SER A 29 37.84 -1.36 -0.34
CA SER A 29 38.10 -0.55 0.87
C SER A 29 39.55 -0.66 1.36
N PRO A 30 40.12 0.39 1.97
CA PRO A 30 41.33 0.30 2.79
C PRO A 30 41.05 0.25 4.31
N ALA A 31 41.98 -0.38 5.03
CA ALA A 31 42.03 -0.57 6.48
C ALA A 31 43.13 0.29 7.13
N GLY A 32 43.08 0.42 8.48
CA GLY A 32 44.12 0.99 9.36
C GLY A 32 43.82 2.41 9.83
N THR A 33 44.09 2.88 11.06
CA THR A 33 44.98 2.42 12.15
C THR A 33 44.62 3.18 13.45
N GLY A 34 45.05 2.70 14.64
CA GLY A 34 44.75 3.22 16.00
C GLY A 34 45.25 4.64 16.34
N GLY A 35 45.24 5.15 17.58
CA GLY A 35 44.88 4.64 18.90
C GLY A 35 44.88 5.83 19.92
N THR A 36 44.90 5.49 21.22
CA THR A 36 45.31 6.33 22.38
C THR A 36 44.24 7.16 23.13
N SER A 37 43.83 6.66 24.31
CA SER A 37 43.40 7.39 25.54
C SER A 37 44.61 8.07 26.23
N PRO A 38 44.53 9.02 27.21
CA PRO A 38 43.53 9.15 28.30
C PRO A 38 43.22 10.60 28.79
N GLY A 39 42.36 10.77 29.82
CA GLY A 39 42.35 11.97 30.67
C GLY A 39 41.01 12.38 31.33
N ASP A 40 40.85 11.96 32.59
CA ASP A 40 40.16 12.59 33.74
C ASP A 40 38.87 13.45 33.67
N ARG A 41 37.86 12.91 34.39
CA ARG A 41 36.96 13.49 35.43
C ARG A 41 35.87 14.56 35.13
N PRO A 42 34.77 14.55 35.94
CA PRO A 42 33.40 14.89 35.52
C PRO A 42 32.90 16.26 35.98
N PRO A 43 31.64 16.59 35.65
CA PRO A 43 30.76 17.13 36.68
C PRO A 43 29.38 16.46 36.78
N SER A 44 28.92 16.52 38.03
CA SER A 44 27.62 16.27 38.67
C SER A 44 26.30 16.45 37.89
N ARG A 45 25.35 15.58 38.29
CA ARG A 45 23.89 15.78 38.48
C ARG A 45 23.06 16.32 37.30
N GLU A 46 22.13 15.49 36.83
CA GLU A 46 20.71 15.85 36.76
C GLU A 46 19.86 14.57 36.71
N ARG A 47 18.66 14.64 37.28
CA ARG A 47 17.66 13.57 37.35
C ARG A 47 16.95 13.39 36.01
N ASP A 48 16.11 12.35 36.01
CA ASP A 48 14.93 12.18 35.17
C ASP A 48 15.17 11.54 33.79
N ILE A 49 14.66 10.32 33.65
CA ILE A 49 13.42 9.97 32.92
C ILE A 49 13.54 8.47 32.63
N VAL A 50 12.69 7.67 33.29
CA VAL A 50 12.42 6.28 32.87
C VAL A 50 11.94 6.36 31.43
N THR A 51 12.79 5.91 30.53
CA THR A 51 12.59 5.92 29.09
C THR A 51 11.44 4.97 28.78
N ALA A 52 10.22 5.51 28.69
CA ALA A 52 9.15 4.85 27.97
C ALA A 52 9.67 4.64 26.55
N SER A 53 9.95 3.38 26.19
CA SER A 53 10.39 3.00 24.85
C SER A 53 9.25 3.28 23.88
N LYS A 54 9.19 4.53 23.42
CA LYS A 54 8.41 4.93 22.25
C LYS A 54 8.96 4.13 21.10
N THR A 55 8.17 3.19 20.60
CA THR A 55 8.45 2.48 19.36
C THR A 55 8.44 3.54 18.27
N THR A 56 9.62 4.12 17.97
CA THR A 56 9.81 5.00 16.83
C THR A 56 9.59 4.13 15.60
N SER A 57 8.36 4.13 15.09
CA SER A 57 8.10 3.77 13.70
C SER A 57 9.08 4.57 12.87
N ALA A 58 9.91 3.89 12.07
CA ALA A 58 10.87 4.54 11.19
C ALA A 58 10.14 5.65 10.39
N PRO A 59 10.75 6.83 10.23
CA PRO A 59 10.11 7.92 9.52
C PRO A 59 9.76 7.46 8.10
N ILE A 60 8.48 7.52 7.77
CA ILE A 60 8.01 7.24 6.41
C ILE A 60 8.67 8.26 5.49
N THR A 61 9.26 7.78 4.39
CA THR A 61 9.87 8.68 3.41
C THR A 61 8.74 9.44 2.69
N PRO A 62 8.69 10.79 2.78
CA PRO A 62 7.66 11.55 2.09
C PRO A 62 7.72 11.29 0.58
N LEU A 63 6.56 11.15 -0.05
CA LEU A 63 6.50 10.94 -1.50
C LEU A 63 7.00 12.17 -2.24
N THR A 64 7.75 11.96 -3.34
CA THR A 64 8.07 13.06 -4.26
C THR A 64 6.79 13.59 -4.91
N PRO A 65 6.74 14.85 -5.38
CA PRO A 65 5.54 15.43 -5.97
C PRO A 65 4.94 14.60 -7.12
N THR A 66 5.78 13.96 -7.94
CA THR A 66 5.32 13.09 -9.03
C THR A 66 4.66 11.83 -8.49
N LEU A 67 5.27 11.17 -7.49
CA LEU A 67 4.70 9.99 -6.86
C LEU A 67 3.40 10.33 -6.13
N LEU A 68 3.32 11.51 -5.51
CA LEU A 68 2.12 11.98 -4.83
C LEU A 68 0.93 12.14 -5.80
N ARG A 69 1.14 12.69 -7.00
CA ARG A 69 0.07 12.78 -8.03
C ARG A 69 -0.46 11.41 -8.40
N VAL A 70 0.42 10.44 -8.64
CA VAL A 70 0.02 9.06 -8.95
C VAL A 70 -0.70 8.41 -7.76
N ALA A 71 -0.21 8.65 -6.54
CA ALA A 71 -0.83 8.18 -5.32
C ALA A 71 -2.24 8.77 -5.10
N GLN A 72 -2.48 10.03 -5.48
CA GLN A 72 -3.81 10.64 -5.46
C GLN A 72 -4.76 9.93 -6.42
N HIS A 73 -4.33 9.58 -7.63
CA HIS A 73 -5.19 8.80 -8.54
C HIS A 73 -5.49 7.40 -7.99
N LEU A 74 -4.52 6.74 -7.33
CA LEU A 74 -4.76 5.47 -6.65
C LEU A 74 -5.77 5.62 -5.49
N ALA A 75 -5.67 6.70 -4.72
CA ALA A 75 -6.59 7.02 -3.63
C ALA A 75 -8.02 7.31 -4.13
N HIS A 76 -8.19 7.73 -5.39
CA HIS A 76 -9.48 7.86 -6.05
C HIS A 76 -9.96 6.55 -6.72
N GLY A 77 -9.25 5.43 -6.52
CA GLY A 77 -9.68 4.12 -7.00
C GLY A 77 -9.47 3.88 -8.50
N LEU A 78 -8.52 4.59 -9.12
CA LEU A 78 -8.17 4.37 -10.51
C LEU A 78 -7.23 3.17 -10.67
N ALA A 79 -7.49 2.34 -11.69
CA ALA A 79 -6.59 1.25 -12.03
C ALA A 79 -5.35 1.81 -12.77
N PRO A 80 -4.21 1.09 -12.77
CA PRO A 80 -2.97 1.59 -13.39
C PRO A 80 -3.11 1.96 -14.88
N LYS A 81 -4.00 1.27 -15.60
CA LYS A 81 -4.30 1.58 -17.00
C LYS A 81 -5.00 2.93 -17.15
N ASP A 82 -5.97 3.20 -16.27
CA ASP A 82 -6.75 4.45 -16.27
C ASP A 82 -5.89 5.63 -15.84
N ILE A 83 -4.97 5.42 -14.88
CA ILE A 83 -3.98 6.42 -14.49
C ILE A 83 -3.12 6.81 -15.71
N GLY A 84 -2.62 5.84 -16.46
CA GLY A 84 -1.84 6.11 -17.68
C GLY A 84 -2.63 6.91 -18.70
N ALA A 85 -3.90 6.55 -18.92
CA ALA A 85 -4.79 7.28 -19.82
C ALA A 85 -5.04 8.73 -19.38
N GLN A 86 -5.26 8.98 -18.08
CA GLN A 86 -5.51 10.33 -17.56
C GLN A 86 -4.26 11.21 -17.51
N THR A 87 -3.09 10.62 -17.28
CA THR A 87 -1.84 11.36 -17.08
C THR A 87 -0.97 11.43 -18.33
N GLY A 88 -1.33 10.73 -19.41
CA GLY A 88 -0.50 10.56 -20.60
C GLY A 88 0.74 9.69 -20.37
N LEU A 89 0.82 9.00 -19.23
CA LEU A 89 1.96 8.14 -18.88
C LEU A 89 1.81 6.75 -19.48
N SER A 90 2.95 6.15 -19.85
CA SER A 90 2.97 4.75 -20.26
C SER A 90 2.59 3.84 -19.10
N ALA A 91 1.97 2.70 -19.40
CA ALA A 91 1.63 1.70 -18.38
C ALA A 91 2.86 1.17 -17.64
N GLU A 92 4.04 1.17 -18.28
CA GLU A 92 5.31 0.80 -17.65
C GLU A 92 5.75 1.83 -16.62
N THR A 93 5.69 3.12 -16.98
CA THR A 93 6.00 4.23 -16.08
C THR A 93 5.08 4.22 -14.85
N VAL A 94 3.77 4.02 -15.02
CA VAL A 94 2.83 3.92 -13.90
C VAL A 94 3.19 2.76 -12.97
N ARG A 95 3.54 1.58 -13.52
CA ARG A 95 3.97 0.43 -12.72
C ARG A 95 5.27 0.70 -11.95
N GLN A 96 6.21 1.44 -12.55
CA GLN A 96 7.44 1.87 -11.87
C GLN A 96 7.12 2.83 -10.72
N TYR A 97 6.28 3.85 -10.94
CA TYR A 97 5.87 4.75 -9.87
C TYR A 97 5.13 4.03 -8.74
N MET A 98 4.27 3.07 -9.05
CA MET A 98 3.64 2.21 -8.03
C MET A 98 4.66 1.35 -7.27
N ARG A 99 5.80 1.01 -7.87
CA ARG A 99 6.90 0.34 -7.17
C ARG A 99 7.60 1.31 -6.23
N ASP A 100 7.95 2.49 -6.71
CA ASP A 100 8.63 3.51 -5.91
C ASP A 100 7.77 3.93 -4.71
N ILE A 101 6.45 4.11 -4.90
CA ILE A 101 5.49 4.36 -3.82
C ILE A 101 5.51 3.23 -2.78
N ARG A 102 5.53 1.95 -3.20
CA ARG A 102 5.62 0.82 -2.26
C ARG A 102 6.90 0.86 -1.45
N GLU A 103 8.02 1.18 -2.10
CA GLU A 103 9.32 1.29 -1.45
C GLU A 103 9.31 2.44 -0.42
N SER A 104 8.77 3.61 -0.77
CA SER A 104 8.63 4.76 0.15
C SER A 104 7.68 4.50 1.33
N LEU A 105 6.60 3.75 1.10
CA LEU A 105 5.64 3.36 2.14
C LEU A 105 6.07 2.12 2.93
N HIS A 106 7.23 1.53 2.63
CA HIS A 106 7.71 0.27 3.21
C HIS A 106 6.68 -0.87 3.12
N CYS A 107 5.90 -0.90 2.03
CA CYS A 107 4.93 -1.96 1.77
C CYS A 107 5.64 -3.28 1.41
N PRO A 108 5.05 -4.44 1.76
CA PRO A 108 5.57 -5.72 1.30
C PRO A 108 5.72 -5.78 -0.23
N PRO A 109 6.74 -6.50 -0.75
CA PRO A 109 6.93 -6.63 -2.18
C PRO A 109 5.69 -7.26 -2.82
N ARG A 110 5.24 -6.67 -3.94
CA ARG A 110 4.05 -7.07 -4.70
C ARG A 110 2.74 -7.03 -3.90
N CYS A 111 2.63 -6.13 -2.92
CA CYS A 111 1.33 -5.89 -2.28
C CYS A 111 0.27 -5.49 -3.32
N LYS A 112 -0.97 -5.89 -3.07
CA LYS A 112 -2.13 -5.56 -3.92
C LYS A 112 -2.52 -4.08 -3.73
N PRO A 113 -3.17 -3.45 -4.72
CA PRO A 113 -3.61 -2.06 -4.64
C PRO A 113 -4.38 -1.68 -3.35
N PRO A 114 -5.31 -2.50 -2.81
CA PRO A 114 -6.02 -2.15 -1.57
C PRO A 114 -5.07 -1.92 -0.39
N VAL A 115 -4.00 -2.73 -0.27
CA VAL A 115 -3.01 -2.58 0.81
C VAL A 115 -2.18 -1.31 0.63
N MET A 116 -1.81 -0.99 -0.60
CA MET A 116 -1.07 0.25 -0.90
C MET A 116 -1.92 1.48 -0.55
N VAL A 117 -3.19 1.49 -0.95
CA VAL A 117 -4.14 2.57 -0.65
C VAL A 117 -4.41 2.68 0.85
N HIS A 118 -4.60 1.57 1.55
CA HIS A 118 -4.72 1.57 2.99
C HIS A 118 -3.51 2.24 3.66
N ARG A 119 -2.29 1.94 3.20
CA ARG A 119 -1.05 2.54 3.73
C ARG A 119 -0.94 4.03 3.39
N LEU A 120 -1.32 4.46 2.19
CA LEU A 120 -1.33 5.89 1.83
C LEU A 120 -2.17 6.72 2.80
N PHE A 121 -3.36 6.22 3.16
CA PHE A 121 -4.24 6.90 4.10
C PHE A 121 -3.78 6.77 5.55
N ALA A 122 -3.38 5.56 5.98
CA ALA A 122 -2.88 5.32 7.34
C ALA A 122 -1.61 6.13 7.66
N THR A 123 -0.80 6.45 6.65
CA THR A 123 0.39 7.30 6.76
C THR A 123 0.13 8.77 6.47
N GLN A 124 -1.12 9.15 6.20
CA GLN A 124 -1.56 10.51 5.88
C GLN A 124 -0.80 11.16 4.72
N GLN A 125 -0.25 10.35 3.79
CA GLN A 125 0.44 10.84 2.60
C GLN A 125 -0.55 11.43 1.58
N VAL A 126 -1.80 10.95 1.62
CA VAL A 126 -2.90 11.45 0.78
C VAL A 126 -4.13 11.64 1.67
N ALA A 127 -4.90 12.70 1.38
CA ALA A 127 -6.16 12.95 2.06
C ALA A 127 -7.18 11.85 1.76
N VAL A 128 -7.91 11.41 2.78
CA VAL A 128 -9.02 10.48 2.61
C VAL A 128 -10.19 11.22 1.92
N PRO A 129 -10.75 10.71 0.82
CA PRO A 129 -11.94 11.28 0.22
C PRO A 129 -13.12 11.26 1.20
N ALA A 130 -13.86 12.36 1.28
CA ALA A 130 -15.10 12.37 2.06
C ALA A 130 -16.10 11.35 1.47
N PRO A 131 -16.78 10.55 2.29
CA PRO A 131 -17.74 9.58 1.79
C PRO A 131 -19.01 10.30 1.31
N ASP A 132 -19.45 10.01 0.08
CA ASP A 132 -20.69 10.57 -0.48
C ASP A 132 -21.97 9.97 0.12
N ARG A 133 -21.84 8.86 0.87
CA ARG A 133 -22.94 8.12 1.48
C ARG A 133 -22.60 7.70 2.91
N PRO A 134 -23.59 7.53 3.80
CA PRO A 134 -23.35 6.98 5.13
C PRO A 134 -22.81 5.55 5.05
N ALA A 135 -22.12 5.13 6.11
CA ALA A 135 -21.66 3.76 6.24
C ALA A 135 -22.87 2.82 6.36
N PRO A 136 -22.91 1.70 5.62
CA PRO A 136 -23.88 0.65 5.89
C PRO A 136 -23.60 0.02 7.26
N GLN A 137 -24.55 -0.74 7.78
CA GLN A 137 -24.36 -1.48 9.03
C GLN A 137 -23.46 -2.68 8.74
N PHE A 138 -22.35 -2.78 9.46
CA PHE A 138 -21.42 -3.90 9.34
C PHE A 138 -21.50 -4.78 10.58
N SER A 139 -21.46 -6.09 10.37
CA SER A 139 -21.22 -7.01 11.47
C SER A 139 -19.76 -6.91 11.96
N PRO A 140 -19.45 -7.36 13.18
CA PRO A 140 -18.06 -7.45 13.64
C PRO A 140 -17.17 -8.30 12.73
N GLU A 141 -17.74 -9.32 12.08
CA GLU A 141 -17.05 -10.20 11.14
C GLU A 141 -16.71 -9.47 9.84
N ASP A 142 -17.63 -8.65 9.32
CA ASP A 142 -17.40 -7.80 8.14
C ASP A 142 -16.29 -6.79 8.38
N LEU A 143 -16.25 -6.18 9.58
CA LEU A 143 -15.18 -5.26 9.96
C LEU A 143 -13.82 -5.96 10.04
N LEU A 144 -13.77 -7.20 10.53
CA LEU A 144 -12.55 -8.01 10.52
C LEU A 144 -12.09 -8.33 9.10
N LEU A 145 -13.02 -8.71 8.21
CA LEU A 145 -12.72 -8.98 6.81
C LEU A 145 -12.23 -7.71 6.10
N LEU A 146 -12.89 -6.58 6.33
CA LEU A 146 -12.53 -5.28 5.76
C LEU A 146 -11.10 -4.88 6.15
N ARG A 147 -10.77 -5.02 7.44
CA ARG A 147 -9.43 -4.79 7.96
C ARG A 147 -8.41 -5.77 7.37
N ALA A 148 -8.75 -7.06 7.29
CA ALA A 148 -7.87 -8.09 6.74
C ALA A 148 -7.51 -7.83 5.27
N VAL A 149 -8.47 -7.37 4.46
CA VAL A 149 -8.23 -6.99 3.05
C VAL A 149 -7.32 -5.77 2.94
N ALA A 150 -7.48 -4.81 3.85
CA ALA A 150 -6.67 -3.60 3.90
C ALA A 150 -5.21 -3.87 4.32
N GLU A 151 -4.98 -4.88 5.17
CA GLU A 151 -3.66 -5.18 5.74
C GLU A 151 -2.90 -6.29 4.99
N HIS A 152 -3.61 -7.18 4.27
CA HIS A 152 -3.02 -8.39 3.68
C HIS A 152 -3.29 -8.56 2.18
N SER A 153 -2.24 -8.90 1.43
CA SER A 153 -2.36 -9.17 -0.01
C SER A 153 -2.59 -10.65 -0.34
N ASN A 154 -2.15 -11.57 0.52
CA ASN A 154 -2.30 -13.00 0.33
C ASN A 154 -3.69 -13.46 0.82
N PRO A 155 -4.50 -14.14 -0.02
CA PRO A 155 -5.85 -14.57 0.38
C PRO A 155 -5.86 -15.48 1.61
N ARG A 156 -4.83 -16.32 1.82
CA ARG A 156 -4.74 -17.14 3.04
C ARG A 156 -4.58 -16.29 4.28
N ASN A 157 -3.74 -15.26 4.23
CA ASN A 157 -3.55 -14.34 5.36
C ASN A 157 -4.80 -13.50 5.59
N VAL A 158 -5.52 -13.10 4.52
CA VAL A 158 -6.81 -12.42 4.64
C VAL A 158 -7.82 -13.30 5.37
N ALA A 159 -8.00 -14.56 4.95
CA ALA A 159 -8.93 -15.49 5.62
C ALA A 159 -8.56 -15.70 7.10
N LEU A 160 -7.28 -15.90 7.39
CA LEU A 160 -6.80 -16.06 8.77
C LEU A 160 -7.09 -14.83 9.63
N ALA A 161 -6.78 -13.63 9.15
CA ALA A 161 -7.01 -12.39 9.88
C ALA A 161 -8.51 -12.07 10.05
N ALA A 162 -9.31 -12.44 9.04
CA ALA A 162 -10.77 -12.33 9.07
C ALA A 162 -11.45 -13.42 9.93
N LYS A 163 -10.69 -14.41 10.43
CA LYS A 163 -11.20 -15.60 11.13
C LYS A 163 -12.21 -16.42 10.30
N LEU A 164 -12.01 -16.44 8.98
CA LEU A 164 -12.83 -17.18 8.04
C LEU A 164 -12.12 -18.46 7.57
N ALA A 165 -12.91 -19.49 7.24
CA ALA A 165 -12.37 -20.61 6.50
C ALA A 165 -11.93 -20.13 5.11
N PRO A 166 -10.80 -20.62 4.55
CA PRO A 166 -10.34 -20.20 3.23
C PRO A 166 -11.35 -20.43 2.10
N ALA A 167 -12.25 -21.40 2.25
CA ALA A 167 -13.30 -21.70 1.28
C ALA A 167 -14.38 -20.60 1.22
N ASP A 168 -14.67 -19.95 2.36
CA ASP A 168 -15.76 -18.97 2.49
C ASP A 168 -15.32 -17.56 2.12
N LEU A 169 -14.00 -17.30 2.09
CA LEU A 169 -13.43 -15.97 1.84
C LEU A 169 -14.01 -15.32 0.57
N ARG A 170 -14.18 -16.08 -0.51
CA ARG A 170 -14.69 -15.52 -1.76
C ARG A 170 -16.13 -15.03 -1.61
N ALA A 171 -17.00 -15.87 -1.07
CA ALA A 171 -18.40 -15.53 -0.89
C ALA A 171 -18.56 -14.34 0.07
N ALA A 172 -17.80 -14.33 1.16
CA ALA A 172 -17.80 -13.22 2.11
C ALA A 172 -17.32 -11.90 1.48
N LEU A 173 -16.28 -11.94 0.65
CA LEU A 173 -15.82 -10.75 -0.08
C LEU A 173 -16.84 -10.25 -1.11
N ASP A 174 -17.45 -11.17 -1.86
CA ASP A 174 -18.46 -10.81 -2.87
C ASP A 174 -19.68 -10.16 -2.19
N GLN A 175 -20.13 -10.71 -1.05
CA GLN A 175 -21.21 -10.11 -0.24
C GLN A 175 -20.82 -8.72 0.29
N LEU A 176 -19.61 -8.58 0.84
CA LEU A 176 -19.14 -7.30 1.37
C LEU A 176 -19.02 -6.24 0.27
N LEU A 177 -18.65 -6.61 -0.97
CA LEU A 177 -18.65 -5.70 -2.11
C LEU A 177 -20.07 -5.24 -2.49
N VAL A 178 -21.06 -6.12 -2.40
CA VAL A 178 -22.48 -5.78 -2.61
C VAL A 178 -22.96 -4.82 -1.53
N ASP A 179 -22.73 -5.13 -0.26
CA ASP A 179 -23.21 -4.33 0.88
C ASP A 179 -22.56 -2.96 0.92
N THR A 180 -21.26 -2.89 0.60
CA THR A 180 -20.54 -1.63 0.46
C THR A 180 -20.87 -0.91 -0.83
N GLY A 181 -21.48 -1.56 -1.82
CA GLY A 181 -21.68 -1.06 -3.19
C GLY A 181 -20.36 -0.62 -3.83
N ALA A 182 -19.26 -1.33 -3.56
CA ALA A 182 -17.94 -1.06 -4.12
C ALA A 182 -17.74 -1.87 -5.41
N LYS A 183 -17.16 -1.24 -6.44
CA LYS A 183 -16.86 -1.93 -7.72
C LYS A 183 -15.78 -3.01 -7.59
N ASP A 184 -14.87 -2.84 -6.64
CA ASP A 184 -13.75 -3.73 -6.36
C ASP A 184 -13.21 -3.52 -4.94
N THR A 185 -12.31 -4.41 -4.53
CA THR A 185 -11.67 -4.37 -3.19
C THR A 185 -10.87 -3.10 -2.91
N THR A 186 -10.37 -2.40 -3.93
CA THR A 186 -9.65 -1.12 -3.74
C THR A 186 -10.63 -0.02 -3.38
N GLN A 187 -11.72 0.09 -4.14
CA GLN A 187 -12.80 1.03 -3.84
C GLN A 187 -13.42 0.77 -2.46
N MET A 188 -13.57 -0.51 -2.09
CA MET A 188 -14.05 -0.92 -0.77
C MET A 188 -13.17 -0.35 0.36
N VAL A 189 -11.84 -0.46 0.24
CA VAL A 189 -10.90 0.10 1.24
C VAL A 189 -10.92 1.63 1.27
N ILE A 190 -11.09 2.30 0.13
CA ILE A 190 -11.23 3.76 0.06
C ILE A 190 -12.47 4.22 0.84
N LEU A 191 -13.62 3.59 0.58
CA LEU A 191 -14.87 3.88 1.29
C LEU A 191 -14.75 3.62 2.80
N ALA A 192 -14.10 2.52 3.18
CA ALA A 192 -13.86 2.18 4.58
C ALA A 192 -13.03 3.23 5.33
N HIS A 193 -12.04 3.84 4.66
CA HIS A 193 -11.32 5.00 5.20
C HIS A 193 -12.21 6.23 5.26
N GLY A 194 -13.01 6.51 4.22
CA GLY A 194 -13.98 7.62 4.23
C GLY A 194 -14.97 7.54 5.38
N TRP A 195 -15.42 6.33 5.72
CA TRP A 195 -16.28 6.06 6.89
C TRP A 195 -15.54 5.94 8.22
N ASN A 196 -14.23 6.15 8.24
CA ASN A 196 -13.39 6.05 9.44
C ASN A 196 -13.43 4.67 10.14
N LEU A 197 -13.64 3.59 9.37
CA LEU A 197 -13.71 2.21 9.87
C LEU A 197 -12.33 1.54 10.00
N LEU A 198 -11.31 2.10 9.34
CA LEU A 198 -9.95 1.56 9.29
C LEU A 198 -8.93 2.40 10.07
N THR A 199 -9.37 3.44 10.78
CA THR A 199 -8.47 4.18 11.68
C THR A 199 -8.20 3.35 12.92
N ALA A 200 -6.92 3.09 13.18
CA ALA A 200 -6.49 2.54 14.45
C ALA A 200 -6.82 3.54 15.55
N GLU A 201 -7.82 3.21 16.38
CA GLU A 201 -7.64 2.89 17.78
C GLU A 201 -8.95 2.27 18.29
N PRO A 202 -8.98 1.02 18.77
CA PRO A 202 -9.85 0.74 19.90
C PRO A 202 -9.29 1.58 21.04
N THR A 203 -9.84 2.76 21.28
CA THR A 203 -9.63 3.44 22.55
C THR A 203 -10.04 2.43 23.61
N ARG A 204 -9.06 1.84 24.31
CA ARG A 204 -9.30 1.07 25.52
C ARG A 204 -9.75 2.07 26.58
N VAL A 205 -11.00 2.53 26.48
CA VAL A 205 -11.68 3.21 27.57
C VAL A 205 -11.97 2.13 28.59
N GLY A 206 -11.09 1.99 29.58
CA GLY A 206 -11.30 1.07 30.68
C GLY A 206 -10.04 0.74 31.46
N ALA A 207 -9.74 1.56 32.47
CA ALA A 207 -9.76 1.16 33.88
C ALA A 207 -8.97 2.17 34.75
N SER A 208 -9.67 3.09 35.39
CA SER A 208 -9.25 3.64 36.68
C SER A 208 -10.53 3.80 37.48
N GLN A 209 -10.75 2.84 38.39
CA GLN A 209 -11.58 3.05 39.57
C GLN A 209 -10.74 3.74 40.63
#